data_AF-A0A4Q3T7E1-F1
#
_entry.id   AF-A0A4Q3T7E1-F1
#
_cell.length_a   1.000
_cell.length_b   1.000
_cell.length_c   1.000
_cell.angle_alpha   90.00
_cell.angle_beta   90.00
_cell.angle_gamma   90.00
#
_symmetry.space_group_name_H-M   'P 1'
#
loop_
_entity.id
_entity.type
_entity.pdbx_description
1 polymer ?
#
loop_
_entity_poly.entity_id
_entity_poly.type
_entity_poly.pdbx_seq_one_letter_code
_entity_poly.pdbx_strand_id
1 'polypeptide(L)'
;LLDNKYYMDWFNENVLARGARGLGFGLWKGGDEKLIDGTLVNGSARVVGWFSGVARRLQSGYIYHYALAMILGVFVLMTWFVWLRK
;
A
#
# COMPACT_ATOMS: atom_id res chain seq x y z
N LEU A 1 -9.26 53.18 -18.49
CA LEU A 1 -8.09 52.33 -18.83
C LEU A 1 -7.27 51.95 -17.59
N LEU A 2 -7.01 52.89 -16.67
CA LEU A 2 -6.36 52.61 -15.37
C LEU A 2 -7.31 52.03 -14.30
N ASP A 3 -8.62 52.29 -14.38
CA ASP A 3 -9.60 51.79 -13.39
C ASP A 3 -9.84 50.28 -13.43
N ASN A 4 -9.48 49.61 -14.53
CA ASN A 4 -9.58 48.15 -14.68
C ASN A 4 -8.20 47.48 -14.69
N LYS A 5 -7.16 48.12 -14.13
CA LYS A 5 -5.79 47.57 -13.99
C LYS A 5 -5.34 46.77 -15.23
N TYR A 6 -5.47 47.39 -16.41
CA TYR A 6 -5.05 46.79 -17.69
C TYR A 6 -5.63 45.40 -18.01
N TYR A 7 -6.77 44.99 -17.43
CA TYR A 7 -7.39 43.65 -17.60
C TYR A 7 -6.50 42.45 -17.19
N MET A 8 -5.23 42.70 -16.85
CA MET A 8 -4.23 41.70 -16.51
C MET A 8 -4.50 41.08 -15.14
N ASP A 9 -4.92 41.88 -14.14
CA ASP A 9 -5.28 41.36 -12.82
C ASP A 9 -6.48 40.41 -12.91
N TRP A 10 -7.52 40.78 -13.68
CA TRP A 10 -8.72 39.95 -13.83
C TRP A 10 -8.44 38.64 -14.56
N PHE A 11 -7.61 38.66 -15.61
CA PHE A 11 -7.21 37.45 -16.34
C PHE A 11 -6.32 36.54 -15.47
N ASN A 12 -5.36 37.11 -14.76
CA ASN A 12 -4.45 36.36 -13.91
C ASN A 12 -5.21 35.70 -12.74
N GLU A 13 -6.16 36.40 -12.15
CA GLU A 13 -6.92 35.89 -11.00
C GLU A 13 -7.99 34.86 -11.40
N ASN A 14 -8.68 35.06 -12.52
CA ASN A 14 -9.74 34.16 -12.96
C ASN A 14 -9.25 32.97 -13.78
N VAL A 15 -8.16 33.10 -14.53
CA VAL A 15 -7.70 32.03 -15.42
C VAL A 15 -6.47 31.34 -14.84
N LEU A 16 -5.41 32.09 -14.53
CA LEU A 16 -4.16 31.50 -14.04
C LEU A 16 -4.28 31.02 -12.59
N ALA A 17 -4.79 31.84 -11.67
CA ALA A 17 -4.88 31.47 -10.27
C ALA A 17 -5.93 30.39 -10.00
N ARG A 18 -7.10 30.44 -10.68
CA ARG A 18 -8.10 29.34 -10.59
C ARG A 18 -7.59 28.07 -11.27
N GLY A 19 -6.90 28.17 -12.41
CA GLY A 19 -6.27 27.04 -13.09
C GLY A 19 -5.20 26.36 -12.24
N ALA A 20 -4.28 27.14 -11.67
CA ALA A 20 -3.22 26.64 -10.80
C ALA A 20 -3.78 25.97 -9.53
N ARG A 21 -4.81 26.56 -8.91
CA ARG A 21 -5.49 25.94 -7.76
C ARG A 21 -6.20 24.63 -8.13
N GLY A 22 -6.86 24.59 -9.28
CA GLY A 22 -7.53 23.37 -9.78
C GLY A 22 -6.55 22.25 -10.11
N LEU A 23 -5.43 22.57 -10.76
CA LEU A 23 -4.36 21.61 -11.04
C LEU A 23 -3.68 21.12 -9.77
N GLY A 24 -3.38 22.02 -8.83
CA GLY A 24 -2.82 21.65 -7.53
C GLY A 24 -3.74 20.72 -6.74
N PHE A 25 -5.04 21.02 -6.73
CA PHE A 25 -6.03 20.17 -6.07
C PHE A 25 -6.18 18.81 -6.76
N GLY A 26 -6.14 18.77 -8.10
CA GLY A 26 -6.17 17.52 -8.86
C GLY A 26 -4.94 16.64 -8.65
N LEU A 27 -3.74 17.24 -8.57
CA LEU A 27 -2.48 16.53 -8.32
C LEU A 27 -2.42 15.98 -6.90
N TRP A 28 -2.78 16.77 -5.90
CA TRP A 28 -2.82 16.32 -4.49
C TRP A 28 -3.87 15.23 -4.26
N LYS A 29 -5.11 15.46 -4.72
CA LYS A 29 -6.22 14.55 -4.42
C LYS A 29 -6.22 13.30 -5.31
N GLY A 30 -5.76 13.44 -6.55
CA GLY A 30 -5.68 12.35 -7.51
C GLY A 30 -4.36 11.58 -7.45
N GLY A 31 -3.25 12.29 -7.21
CA GLY A 31 -1.92 11.72 -7.06
C GLY A 31 -1.71 11.15 -5.67
N ASP A 32 -1.53 12.01 -4.67
CA ASP A 32 -1.11 11.57 -3.33
C ASP A 32 -2.17 10.73 -2.62
N GLU A 33 -3.40 11.22 -2.50
CA GLU A 33 -4.45 10.51 -1.73
C GLU A 33 -4.85 9.17 -2.38
N LYS A 34 -4.84 9.09 -3.71
CA LYS A 34 -5.32 7.89 -4.42
C LYS A 34 -4.21 6.89 -4.73
N LEU A 35 -3.03 7.33 -5.16
CA LEU A 35 -1.91 6.43 -5.43
C LEU A 35 -1.22 6.04 -4.12
N ILE A 36 -0.81 7.00 -3.29
CA ILE A 36 0.01 6.68 -2.12
C ILE A 36 -0.84 6.05 -1.03
N ASP A 37 -1.88 6.74 -0.56
CA ASP A 37 -2.71 6.22 0.53
C ASP A 37 -3.62 5.08 0.05
N GLY A 38 -4.19 5.20 -1.15
CA GLY A 38 -5.10 4.20 -1.71
C GLY A 38 -4.42 2.90 -2.15
N THR A 39 -3.33 2.97 -2.92
CA THR A 39 -2.73 1.76 -3.51
C THR A 39 -1.58 1.18 -2.70
N LEU A 40 -0.68 2.02 -2.17
CA LEU A 40 0.49 1.53 -1.44
C LEU A 40 0.16 1.20 0.02
N VAL A 41 -0.43 2.15 0.76
CA VAL A 41 -0.68 1.95 2.19
C VAL A 41 -1.85 1.00 2.43
N ASN A 42 -3.03 1.31 1.87
CA ASN A 42 -4.20 0.44 2.04
C ASN A 42 -4.04 -0.91 1.34
N GLY A 43 -3.33 -0.95 0.21
CA GLY A 43 -3.02 -2.20 -0.48
C GLY A 43 -2.12 -3.11 0.36
N SER A 44 -1.02 -2.59 0.90
CA SER A 44 -0.12 -3.36 1.76
C SER A 44 -0.80 -3.82 3.04
N ALA A 45 -1.56 -2.95 3.71
CA ALA A 45 -2.33 -3.31 4.90
C ALA A 45 -3.35 -4.42 4.63
N ARG A 46 -4.03 -4.40 3.46
CA ARG A 46 -4.97 -5.44 3.06
C ARG A 46 -4.28 -6.78 2.79
N VAL A 47 -3.11 -6.78 2.16
CA VAL A 47 -2.32 -8.00 1.92
C VAL A 47 -1.86 -8.61 3.24
N VAL A 48 -1.30 -7.79 4.14
CA VAL A 48 -0.87 -8.24 5.47
C VAL A 48 -2.05 -8.77 6.27
N GLY A 49 -3.20 -8.09 6.26
CA GLY A 49 -4.42 -8.54 6.93
C GLY A 49 -4.96 -9.86 6.37
N TRP A 50 -4.95 -10.01 5.05
CA TRP A 50 -5.35 -11.27 4.40
C TRP A 50 -4.42 -12.42 4.78
N PHE A 51 -3.10 -12.22 4.69
CA PHE A 51 -2.11 -13.23 5.06
C PHE A 51 -2.24 -13.63 6.53
N SER A 52 -2.40 -12.64 7.42
CA SER A 52 -2.60 -12.87 8.85
C SER A 52 -3.89 -13.66 9.12
N GLY A 53 -4.97 -13.38 8.38
CA GLY A 53 -6.22 -14.11 8.46
C GLY A 53 -6.09 -15.57 8.03
N VAL A 54 -5.34 -15.84 6.96
CA VAL A 54 -5.03 -17.22 6.51
C VAL A 54 -4.15 -17.94 7.53
N ALA A 55 -3.07 -17.30 7.99
CA ALA A 55 -2.18 -17.86 9.00
C ALA A 55 -2.93 -18.24 10.29
N ARG A 56 -3.86 -17.39 10.73
CA ARG A 56 -4.71 -17.67 11.90
C ARG A 56 -5.60 -18.90 11.72
N ARG A 57 -6.04 -19.21 10.50
CA ARG A 57 -6.84 -20.43 10.22
C ARG A 57 -5.99 -21.70 10.22
N LEU A 58 -4.72 -21.60 9.81
CA LEU A 58 -3.77 -22.72 9.92
C LEU A 58 -3.49 -23.07 11.39
N GLN A 59 -3.57 -22.06 12.27
CA GLN A 59 -3.50 -22.25 13.71
C GLN A 59 -4.86 -22.70 14.29
N SER A 60 -5.28 -23.93 13.99
CA SER A 60 -6.58 -24.48 14.43
C SER A 60 -6.64 -24.85 15.92
N GLY A 61 -5.51 -24.77 16.65
CA GLY A 61 -5.45 -25.02 18.09
C GLY A 61 -5.43 -26.50 18.50
N TYR A 62 -5.63 -27.43 17.57
CA TYR A 62 -5.49 -28.86 17.85
C TYR A 62 -4.03 -29.27 17.97
N ILE A 63 -3.70 -29.98 19.06
CA ILE A 63 -2.34 -30.44 19.38
C ILE A 63 -1.76 -31.33 18.28
N TYR A 64 -2.60 -32.11 17.58
CA TYR A 64 -2.18 -33.00 16.50
C TYR A 64 -1.50 -32.26 15.33
N HIS A 65 -1.96 -31.06 14.96
CA HIS A 65 -1.34 -30.28 13.90
C HIS A 65 0.05 -29.78 14.28
N TYR A 66 0.25 -29.43 15.55
CA TYR A 66 1.56 -29.06 16.06
C TYR A 66 2.51 -30.25 16.07
N ALA A 67 2.06 -31.42 16.54
CA ALA A 67 2.89 -32.63 16.52
C ALA A 67 3.35 -32.99 15.10
N LEU A 68 2.43 -32.92 14.12
CA LEU A 68 2.75 -33.15 12.71
C LEU A 68 3.74 -32.11 12.16
N ALA A 69 3.55 -30.83 12.47
CA ALA A 69 4.45 -29.75 12.05
C ALA A 69 5.87 -29.93 12.62
N MET A 70 6.00 -30.39 13.87
CA MET A 70 7.31 -30.65 14.50
C MET A 70 8.05 -31.80 13.81
N ILE A 71 7.37 -32.92 13.55
CA ILE A 71 7.97 -34.08 12.86
C ILE A 71 8.41 -33.69 11.45
N LEU A 72 7.55 -32.99 10.70
CA LEU A 72 7.88 -32.48 9.36
C LEU A 72 9.06 -31.50 9.40
N GLY A 73 9.10 -30.59 10.37
CA GLY A 73 10.19 -29.64 10.53
C GLY A 73 11.54 -30.32 10.74
N VAL A 74 11.59 -31.33 11.62
CA VAL A 74 12.81 -32.13 11.84
C VAL A 74 13.19 -32.89 10.57
N PHE A 75 12.23 -33.53 9.90
CA PHE A 75 12.49 -34.26 8.65
C PHE A 75 13.08 -33.37 7.55
N VAL A 76 12.51 -32.17 7.35
CA VAL A 76 12.99 -31.20 6.36
C VAL A 76 14.38 -30.70 6.73
N LEU A 77 14.64 -30.34 7.99
CA LEU A 77 15.95 -29.89 8.44
C LEU A 77 17.02 -30.98 8.26
N MET A 78 16.69 -32.23 8.60
CA MET A 78 17.58 -33.37 8.38
C MET A 78 17.87 -33.58 6.89
N THR A 79 16.84 -33.56 6.06
CA THR A 79 16.97 -33.72 4.60
C THR A 79 17.83 -32.61 4.00
N TRP A 80 17.54 -31.36 4.35
CA TRP A 80 18.27 -30.18 3.88
C TRP A 80 19.75 -30.26 4.26
N PHE A 81 20.06 -30.57 5.52
CA PHE A 81 21.41 -30.65 6.02
C PHE A 81 22.22 -31.82 5.43
N VAL A 82 21.60 -32.99 5.24
CA VAL A 82 22.26 -34.14 4.61
C VAL A 82 22.57 -33.86 3.13
N TRP A 83 21.69 -33.14 2.43
CA TRP A 83 21.86 -32.85 1.02
C TRP A 83 22.85 -31.70 0.76
N LEU A 84 22.87 -30.67 1.61
CA LEU A 84 23.82 -29.55 1.53
C LEU A 84 25.24 -29.87 2.00
N ARG A 85 25.41 -30.94 2.79
CA ARG A 85 26.73 -31.36 3.28
C ARG A 85 27.45 -32.31 2.28
N LYS A 86 26.84 -32.59 1.13
CA LYS A 86 27.52 -33.18 -0.03
C LYS A 86 27.98 -32.07 -0.95
#